data_AF-A0A2E9XLK1-F1
#
_entry.id   AF-A0A2E9XLK1-F1
#
_cell.length_a   1.000
_cell.length_b   1.000
_cell.length_c   1.000
_cell.angle_alpha   90.00
_cell.angle_beta   90.00
_cell.angle_gamma   90.00
#
_symmetry.space_group_name_H-M   'P 1'
#
loop_
_entity.id
_entity.type
_entity.pdbx_description
1 polymer ?
#
loop_
_entity_poly.entity_id
_entity_poly.type
_entity_poly.pdbx_seq_one_letter_code
_entity_poly.pdbx_strand_id
1 'polypeptide(L)'
;MNQNYFGVVFKRVENISNVIMPFAIVTAHNPMDICFDELANKERNEILRKDLHQSDLIHREIIGCSEDHTHQELSFVVKCKL
;
A
#
# COMPACT_ATOMS: atom_id res chain seq x y z
N MET A 1 10.62 -4.49 13.97
CA MET A 1 9.94 -3.43 13.20
C MET A 1 10.66 -2.13 13.51
N ASN A 2 11.03 -1.34 12.49
CA ASN A 2 11.73 -0.06 12.71
C ASN A 2 10.90 0.84 13.62
N GLN A 3 11.51 1.44 14.63
CA GLN A 3 10.79 2.36 15.52
C GLN A 3 10.38 3.64 14.79
N ASN A 4 11.07 4.00 13.70
CA ASN A 4 10.75 5.19 12.91
C ASN A 4 9.36 5.14 12.29
N TYR A 5 8.78 3.94 12.06
CA TYR A 5 7.44 3.79 11.47
C TYR A 5 6.30 4.30 12.37
N PHE A 6 6.47 4.29 13.70
CA PHE A 6 5.41 4.71 14.62
C PHE A 6 5.15 6.23 14.61
N GLY A 7 6.11 7.01 14.09
CA GLY A 7 5.99 8.47 13.95
C GLY A 7 5.60 8.93 12.54
N VAL A 8 5.44 8.02 11.59
CA VAL A 8 5.14 8.38 10.19
C VAL A 8 3.68 8.81 10.07
N VAL A 9 3.48 10.07 9.68
CA VAL A 9 2.16 10.61 9.34
C VAL A 9 1.99 10.53 7.83
N PHE A 10 1.04 9.71 7.38
CA PHE A 10 0.68 9.62 5.97
C PHE A 10 -0.16 10.84 5.58
N LYS A 11 0.40 11.71 4.74
CA LYS A 11 -0.31 12.83 4.14
C LYS A 11 -1.08 12.36 2.91
N ARG A 12 -2.25 12.95 2.70
CA ARG A 12 -3.16 12.56 1.61
C ARG A 12 -3.21 13.67 0.57
N VAL A 13 -3.01 13.32 -0.70
CA VAL A 13 -2.97 14.29 -1.82
C VAL A 13 -4.38 14.64 -2.33
N GLU A 14 -5.38 13.75 -2.18
CA GLU A 14 -6.73 13.95 -2.70
C GLU A 14 -7.84 13.84 -1.65
N ASN A 15 -9.01 14.41 -1.92
CA ASN A 15 -10.17 14.32 -1.03
C ASN A 15 -10.89 12.96 -1.22
N ILE A 16 -11.05 12.19 -0.14
CA ILE A 16 -11.50 10.78 -0.14
C ILE A 16 -13.03 10.63 -0.13
N SER A 17 -13.79 11.60 -0.64
CA SER A 17 -15.26 11.51 -0.64
C SER A 17 -15.81 10.21 -1.26
N ASN A 18 -15.01 9.50 -2.08
CA ASN A 18 -15.34 8.21 -2.69
C ASN A 18 -14.54 7.00 -2.17
N VAL A 19 -13.69 7.13 -1.14
CA VAL A 19 -12.99 5.96 -0.60
C VAL A 19 -13.84 5.25 0.43
N ILE A 20 -13.85 3.93 0.30
CA ILE A 20 -14.71 3.03 1.03
C ILE A 20 -14.16 2.90 2.45
N MET A 21 -14.86 3.46 3.42
CA MET A 21 -14.50 3.35 4.84
C MET A 21 -15.25 2.18 5.51
N PRO A 22 -14.64 1.51 6.51
CA PRO A 22 -13.21 1.56 6.85
C PRO A 22 -12.35 0.84 5.80
N PHE A 23 -11.09 1.25 5.68
CA PHE A 23 -10.10 0.60 4.81
C PHE A 23 -8.75 0.40 5.50
N ALA A 24 -7.96 -0.49 4.93
CA ALA A 24 -6.54 -0.65 5.19
C ALA A 24 -5.73 -0.40 3.92
N ILE A 25 -4.48 0.04 4.07
CA ILE A 25 -3.50 0.05 2.98
C ILE A 25 -2.64 -1.21 3.12
N VAL A 26 -2.49 -1.95 2.03
CA VAL A 26 -1.66 -3.14 1.95
C VAL A 26 -0.61 -2.90 0.86
N THR A 27 0.65 -3.19 1.18
CA THR A 27 1.78 -3.06 0.26
C THR A 27 2.66 -4.29 0.32
N ALA A 28 3.23 -4.70 -0.81
CA ALA A 28 4.26 -5.73 -0.86
C ALA A 28 5.68 -5.13 -0.96
N HIS A 29 5.80 -3.80 -1.00
CA HIS A 29 7.08 -3.09 -0.93
C HIS A 29 7.57 -3.03 0.52
N ASN A 30 8.86 -3.31 0.71
CA ASN A 30 9.57 -3.21 1.99
C ASN A 30 8.88 -3.89 3.20
N PRO A 31 8.34 -5.13 3.08
CA PRO A 31 7.79 -5.79 4.25
C PRO A 31 8.90 -6.03 5.27
N MET A 32 8.64 -5.61 6.52
CA MET A 32 9.52 -5.84 7.66
C MET A 32 10.91 -5.22 7.54
N ASP A 33 11.04 -4.06 6.88
CA ASP A 33 12.30 -3.29 6.79
C ASP A 33 13.37 -3.92 5.88
N ILE A 34 12.95 -4.82 4.99
CA ILE A 34 13.82 -5.43 4.00
C ILE A 34 13.75 -4.63 2.70
N CYS A 35 14.84 -3.94 2.39
CA CYS A 35 14.99 -3.26 1.12
C CYS A 35 15.20 -4.29 0.00
N PHE A 36 14.14 -4.57 -0.76
CA PHE A 36 14.22 -5.39 -1.98
C PHE A 36 14.64 -4.53 -3.17
N ASP A 37 15.22 -5.18 -4.18
CA ASP A 37 15.39 -4.56 -5.49
C ASP A 37 14.03 -4.36 -6.19
N GLU A 38 14.04 -3.56 -7.25
CA GLU A 38 12.83 -3.22 -8.00
C GLU A 38 12.14 -4.46 -8.61
N LEU A 39 12.91 -5.47 -9.04
CA LEU A 39 12.36 -6.67 -9.66
C LEU A 39 11.61 -7.50 -8.63
N ALA A 40 12.20 -7.76 -7.47
CA ALA A 40 11.59 -8.50 -6.38
C ALA A 40 10.36 -7.77 -5.82
N ASN A 41 10.42 -6.43 -5.70
CA ASN A 41 9.26 -5.62 -5.33
C ASN A 41 8.12 -5.76 -6.36
N LYS A 42 8.45 -5.74 -7.66
CA LYS A 42 7.48 -5.92 -8.74
C LYS A 42 6.84 -7.30 -8.70
N GLU A 43 7.63 -8.36 -8.60
CA GLU A 43 7.13 -9.73 -8.52
C GLU A 43 6.17 -9.92 -7.34
N ARG A 44 6.54 -9.40 -6.16
CA ARG A 44 5.70 -9.46 -4.96
C ARG A 44 4.41 -8.66 -5.10
N ASN A 45 4.46 -7.49 -5.73
CA ASN A 45 3.25 -6.73 -6.01
C ASN A 45 2.32 -7.45 -6.99
N GLU A 46 2.85 -8.16 -7.99
CA GLU A 46 2.02 -8.99 -8.88
C GLU A 46 1.38 -10.17 -8.14
N ILE A 47 2.07 -10.76 -7.17
CA ILE A 47 1.49 -11.80 -6.31
C ILE A 47 0.36 -11.20 -5.48
N LEU A 48 0.60 -10.09 -4.77
CA LEU A 48 -0.42 -9.41 -3.97
C LEU A 48 -1.64 -9.01 -4.82
N ARG A 49 -1.41 -8.49 -6.04
CA ARG A 49 -2.47 -8.16 -6.99
C ARG A 49 -3.33 -9.38 -7.32
N LYS A 50 -2.71 -10.51 -7.64
CA LYS A 50 -3.42 -11.76 -7.94
C LYS A 50 -4.23 -12.25 -6.74
N ASP A 51 -3.64 -12.22 -5.55
CA ASP A 51 -4.31 -12.64 -4.31
C ASP A 51 -5.54 -11.76 -4.03
N LEU A 52 -5.42 -10.45 -4.20
CA LEU A 52 -6.54 -9.52 -4.04
C LEU A 52 -7.62 -9.73 -5.10
N HIS A 53 -7.26 -9.94 -6.37
CA HIS A 53 -8.23 -10.23 -7.44
C HIS A 53 -8.96 -11.55 -7.26
N GLN A 54 -8.31 -12.54 -6.65
CA GLN A 54 -8.92 -13.83 -6.32
C GLN A 54 -9.76 -13.77 -5.03
N SER A 55 -9.65 -12.70 -4.26
CA SER A 55 -10.42 -12.50 -3.03
C SER A 55 -11.75 -11.77 -3.30
N ASP A 56 -12.73 -11.98 -2.42
CA ASP A 56 -14.00 -11.20 -2.42
C ASP A 56 -13.85 -9.81 -1.76
N LEU A 57 -12.62 -9.30 -1.63
CA LEU A 57 -12.37 -7.99 -1.01
C LEU A 57 -12.48 -6.89 -2.07
N ILE A 58 -13.19 -5.82 -1.73
CA ILE A 58 -13.19 -4.62 -2.57
C ILE A 58 -11.85 -3.92 -2.37
N HIS A 59 -11.11 -3.75 -3.46
CA HIS A 59 -9.78 -3.15 -3.43
C HIS A 59 -9.54 -2.23 -4.63
N ARG A 60 -8.56 -1.33 -4.51
CA ARG A 60 -8.11 -0.44 -5.58
C ARG A 60 -6.61 -0.19 -5.45
N GLU A 61 -5.91 -0.17 -6.59
CA GLU A 61 -4.50 0.24 -6.66
C GLU A 61 -4.32 1.72 -6.34
N ILE A 62 -3.27 2.01 -5.57
CA ILE A 62 -2.82 3.35 -5.22
C ILE A 62 -1.29 3.41 -5.24
N ILE A 63 -0.74 4.62 -5.28
CA ILE A 63 0.69 4.84 -5.10
C ILE A 63 0.87 5.58 -3.77
N GLY A 64 1.55 4.94 -2.82
CA GLY A 64 2.08 5.62 -1.64
C GLY A 64 3.33 6.40 -2.06
N CYS A 65 3.46 7.64 -1.63
CA CYS A 65 4.64 8.44 -1.96
C CYS A 65 5.07 9.36 -0.83
N SER A 66 6.36 9.71 -0.80
CA SER A 66 6.86 10.82 0.01
C SER A 66 6.34 12.15 -0.52
N GLU A 67 6.33 13.18 0.33
CA GLU A 67 5.79 14.51 -0.01
C GLU A 67 6.57 15.21 -1.15
N ASP A 68 7.84 14.86 -1.31
CA ASP A 68 8.72 15.30 -2.40
C ASP A 68 8.73 14.34 -3.61
N HIS A 69 7.92 13.28 -3.58
CA HIS A 69 7.78 12.25 -4.61
C HIS A 69 9.07 11.47 -4.93
N THR A 70 10.14 11.59 -4.14
CA THR A 70 11.39 10.86 -4.38
C THR A 70 11.27 9.38 -4.06
N HIS A 71 10.36 9.02 -3.16
CA HIS A 71 10.04 7.63 -2.81
C HIS A 71 8.61 7.32 -3.19
N GLN A 72 8.39 6.28 -3.98
CA GLN A 72 7.07 5.87 -4.45
C GLN A 72 6.94 4.36 -4.38
N GLU A 73 5.81 3.88 -3.87
CA GLU A 73 5.53 2.47 -3.68
C GLU A 73 4.12 2.15 -4.16
N LEU A 74 4.00 1.21 -5.09
CA LEU A 74 2.70 0.70 -5.51
C LEU A 74 2.09 -0.11 -4.36
N SER A 75 0.84 0.24 -4.01
CA SER A 75 0.09 -0.28 -2.87
C SER A 75 -1.39 -0.46 -3.23
N PHE A 76 -2.18 -0.99 -2.30
CA PHE A 76 -3.61 -1.22 -2.48
C PHE A 76 -4.40 -0.67 -1.29
N VAL A 77 -5.51 0.01 -1.56
CA VAL A 77 -6.55 0.27 -0.55
C VAL A 77 -7.51 -0.90 -0.58
N VAL A 78 -7.80 -1.48 0.59
CA VAL A 78 -8.68 -2.64 0.75
C VAL A 78 -9.79 -2.30 1.76
N LYS A 79 -11.05 -2.51 1.40
CA LYS A 79 -12.19 -2.31 2.30
C LYS A 79 -12.14 -3.34 3.43
N CYS A 80 -12.19 -2.87 4.68
CA CYS A 80 -12.33 -3.74 5.84
C CYS A 80 -13.78 -4.23 5.97
N LYS A 81 -13.96 -5.52 6.22
CA LYS A 81 -15.24 -6.08 6.69
C LYS A 81 -15.25 -5.89 8.21
N LEU A 82 -16.21 -5.12 8.71
CA LEU A 82 -16.53 -5.03 10.13
C LEU A 82 -17.47 -6.16 10.53
#